data_AF-A0A679KDN8-F1
#
_entry.id   AF-A0A679KDN8-F1
#
_cell.length_a   1.000
_cell.length_b   1.000
_cell.length_c   1.000
_cell.angle_alpha   90.00
_cell.angle_beta   90.00
_cell.angle_gamma   90.00
#
_symmetry.space_group_name_H-M   'P 1'
#
loop_
_entity.id
_entity.type
_entity.pdbx_description
1 polymer ?
#
loop_
_entity_poly.entity_id
_entity_poly.type
_entity_poly.pdbx_seq_one_letter_code
_entity_poly.pdbx_strand_id
1 'polypeptide(L)'
;MPEAAVSREDVEKFERECDRDNRRFGFFVLATFAACVALVLGVQYFRVPPQMQKTPVLPDIFVDPATGCQYLKFYSGVTPRLLPDGTPFCVKQTES
;
A
#
# COMPACT_ATOMS: atom_id res chain seq x y z
N MET A 1 -64.09 26.28 -18.30
CA MET A 1 -62.67 26.07 -18.61
C MET A 1 -62.54 24.62 -19.08
N PRO A 2 -62.19 24.31 -20.33
CA PRO A 2 -62.04 22.92 -20.74
C PRO A 2 -60.75 22.35 -20.14
N GLU A 3 -60.86 21.27 -19.38
CA GLU A 3 -59.72 20.44 -18.99
C GLU A 3 -59.13 19.85 -20.29
N ALA A 4 -57.86 20.14 -20.55
CA ALA A 4 -57.14 19.55 -21.67
C ALA A 4 -57.00 18.04 -21.41
N ALA A 5 -57.85 17.24 -22.06
CA ALA A 5 -57.73 15.79 -22.03
C ALA A 5 -56.42 15.40 -22.75
N VAL A 6 -55.43 14.97 -21.98
CA VAL A 6 -54.17 14.45 -22.51
C VAL A 6 -54.48 13.23 -23.38
N SER A 7 -54.06 13.26 -24.65
CA SER A 7 -54.26 12.15 -25.57
C SER A 7 -53.43 10.95 -25.11
N ARG A 8 -53.95 9.73 -25.29
CA ARG A 8 -53.19 8.49 -25.01
C ARG A 8 -51.85 8.45 -25.75
N GLU A 9 -51.78 9.03 -26.95
CA GLU A 9 -50.55 9.12 -27.74
C GLU A 9 -49.49 10.01 -27.06
N ASP A 10 -49.91 11.07 -26.37
CA ASP A 10 -49.02 11.96 -25.64
C ASP A 10 -48.46 11.28 -24.37
N VAL A 11 -49.28 10.45 -23.70
CA VAL A 11 -48.84 9.66 -22.54
C VAL A 11 -47.80 8.62 -22.97
N GLU A 12 -48.05 7.86 -24.05
CA GLU A 12 -47.10 6.85 -24.52
C GLU A 12 -45.78 7.47 -25.01
N LYS A 13 -45.84 8.65 -25.63
CA LYS A 13 -44.64 9.37 -26.07
C LYS A 13 -43.82 9.85 -24.86
N PHE A 14 -44.49 10.38 -23.84
CA PHE A 14 -43.84 10.81 -22.60
C PHE A 14 -43.18 9.65 -21.85
N GLU A 15 -43.84 8.49 -21.75
CA GLU A 15 -43.26 7.30 -21.11
C GLU A 15 -41.99 6.81 -21.83
N ARG A 16 -41.99 6.80 -23.17
CA ARG A 16 -40.80 6.42 -23.96
C ARG A 16 -39.65 7.41 -23.81
N GLU A 17 -39.94 8.70 -23.71
CA GLU A 17 -38.93 9.73 -23.46
C GLU A 17 -38.36 9.61 -22.04
N CYS A 18 -39.22 9.39 -21.03
CA CYS A 18 -38.82 9.17 -19.66
C CYS A 18 -37.96 7.91 -19.49
N ASP A 19 -38.31 6.78 -20.13
CA ASP A 19 -37.53 5.54 -20.07
C ASP A 19 -36.15 5.70 -20.75
N ARG A 20 -36.08 6.48 -21.83
CA ARG A 20 -34.82 6.81 -22.51
C ARG A 20 -33.92 7.66 -21.62
N ASP A 21 -34.47 8.66 -20.96
CA ASP A 21 -33.70 9.53 -20.07
C ASP A 21 -33.30 8.81 -18.79
N ASN A 22 -34.15 7.92 -18.26
CA ASN A 22 -33.82 7.09 -17.10
C ASN A 22 -32.68 6.10 -17.42
N ARG A 23 -32.66 5.50 -18.61
CA ARG A 23 -31.52 4.67 -19.06
C ARG A 23 -30.24 5.48 -19.23
N ARG A 24 -30.31 6.69 -19.77
CA ARG A 24 -29.15 7.58 -19.90
C ARG A 24 -28.62 7.98 -18.54
N PHE A 25 -29.49 8.40 -17.63
CA PHE A 25 -29.13 8.75 -16.27
C PHE A 25 -28.50 7.55 -15.53
N GLY A 26 -29.12 6.37 -15.63
CA GLY A 26 -28.58 5.13 -15.09
C GLY A 26 -27.19 4.80 -15.63
N PHE A 27 -26.97 4.97 -16.93
CA PHE A 27 -25.64 4.79 -17.54
C PHE A 27 -24.63 5.81 -17.02
N PHE A 28 -25.00 7.09 -16.90
CA PHE A 28 -24.12 8.12 -16.34
C PHE A 28 -23.73 7.83 -14.89
N VAL A 29 -24.69 7.42 -14.05
CA VAL A 29 -24.44 7.03 -12.66
C VAL A 29 -23.51 5.82 -12.59
N LEU A 30 -23.75 4.79 -13.41
CA LEU A 30 -22.90 3.60 -13.44
C LEU A 30 -21.47 3.94 -13.92
N ALA A 31 -21.35 4.73 -14.98
CA ALA A 31 -20.07 5.13 -15.56
C ALA A 31 -19.23 5.97 -14.59
N THR A 32 -19.88 6.93 -13.90
CA THR A 32 -19.22 7.75 -12.87
C THR A 32 -18.79 6.92 -11.67
N PHE A 33 -19.63 5.99 -11.20
CA PHE A 33 -19.26 5.07 -10.13
C PHE A 33 -18.05 4.20 -10.52
N ALA A 34 -18.06 3.62 -11.72
CA ALA A 34 -16.95 2.81 -12.22
C ALA A 34 -15.64 3.62 -12.33
N ALA A 35 -15.71 4.87 -12.79
CA ALA A 35 -14.56 5.78 -12.85
C ALA A 35 -13.99 6.09 -11.46
N CYS A 36 -14.85 6.34 -10.46
CA CYS A 36 -14.44 6.56 -9.08
C CYS A 36 -13.74 5.32 -8.49
N VAL A 37 -14.28 4.11 -8.71
CA VAL A 37 -13.67 2.86 -8.25
C VAL A 37 -12.30 2.64 -8.91
N ALA A 38 -12.19 2.88 -10.22
CA ALA A 38 -10.92 2.76 -10.94
C ALA A 38 -9.86 3.75 -10.41
N LEU A 39 -10.25 4.99 -10.10
CA LEU A 39 -9.37 5.98 -9.49
C LEU A 39 -8.87 5.55 -8.11
N VAL A 40 -9.77 5.06 -7.25
CA VAL A 40 -9.40 4.62 -5.89
C VAL A 40 -8.43 3.43 -5.94
N LEU A 41 -8.71 2.44 -6.80
CA LEU A 41 -7.83 1.28 -6.98
C LEU A 41 -6.48 1.67 -7.59
N GLY A 42 -6.47 2.58 -8.57
CA GLY A 42 -5.24 3.10 -9.18
C GLY A 42 -4.37 3.83 -8.16
N VAL A 43 -4.96 4.70 -7.33
CA VAL A 43 -4.21 5.43 -6.29
C VAL A 43 -3.63 4.48 -5.24
N GLN A 44 -4.36 3.45 -4.82
CA GLN A 44 -3.83 2.46 -3.87
C GLN A 44 -2.67 1.65 -4.46
N TYR A 45 -2.70 1.35 -5.76
CA TYR A 45 -1.63 0.62 -6.42
C TYR A 45 -0.33 1.44 -6.55
N PHE A 46 -0.44 2.75 -6.81
CA PHE A 46 0.73 3.64 -6.91
C PHE A 46 1.29 4.08 -5.56
N ARG A 47 0.51 3.99 -4.47
CA ARG A 47 0.89 4.54 -3.16
C ARG A 47 1.51 3.53 -2.20
N VAL A 48 1.71 2.28 -2.62
CA VAL A 48 2.58 1.37 -1.89
C VAL A 48 3.98 1.54 -2.46
N PRO A 49 4.86 2.39 -1.89
CA PRO A 49 6.28 2.25 -2.19
C PRO A 49 6.62 0.79 -1.91
N PRO A 50 7.43 0.12 -2.76
CA PRO A 50 7.87 -1.23 -2.44
C PRO A 50 8.38 -1.14 -1.02
N GLN A 51 7.70 -1.83 -0.10
CA GLN A 51 8.18 -2.00 1.26
C GLN A 51 9.59 -2.53 1.03
N MET A 52 10.60 -1.69 1.23
CA MET A 52 11.96 -2.16 1.37
C MET A 52 11.81 -3.12 2.52
N GLN A 53 11.70 -4.42 2.20
CA GLN A 53 12.01 -5.46 3.13
C GLN A 53 13.44 -5.11 3.52
N LYS A 54 13.57 -4.35 4.62
CA LYS A 54 14.72 -4.41 5.48
C LYS A 54 14.69 -5.84 5.98
N THR A 55 15.12 -6.77 5.13
CA THR A 55 15.64 -8.05 5.58
C THR A 55 16.52 -7.67 6.77
N PRO A 56 16.24 -8.16 7.99
CA PRO A 56 17.13 -7.92 9.10
C PRO A 56 18.49 -8.44 8.62
N VAL A 57 19.39 -7.51 8.31
CA VAL A 57 20.77 -7.85 7.95
C VAL A 57 21.29 -8.54 9.20
N LEU A 58 21.38 -9.86 9.13
CA LEU A 58 21.88 -10.63 10.25
C LEU A 58 23.32 -10.15 10.46
N PRO A 59 23.63 -9.50 11.60
CA PRO A 59 24.98 -9.03 11.83
C PRO A 59 25.88 -10.25 11.96
N ASP A 60 26.91 -10.31 11.13
CA ASP A 60 27.91 -11.37 11.21
C ASP A 60 28.82 -11.08 12.41
N ILE A 61 29.21 -12.13 13.16
CA ILE A 61 30.05 -11.98 14.34
C ILE A 61 31.49 -12.24 13.92
N PHE A 62 32.30 -11.20 13.94
CA PHE A 62 33.73 -11.28 13.70
C PHE A 62 34.49 -11.28 15.03
N VAL A 63 35.39 -12.25 15.22
CA VAL A 63 36.32 -12.28 16.35
C VAL A 63 37.69 -11.84 15.85
N ASP A 64 38.23 -10.77 16.41
CA ASP A 64 39.60 -10.36 16.10
C ASP A 64 40.59 -11.36 16.73
N PRO A 65 41.43 -12.06 15.94
CA PRO A 65 42.39 -13.02 16.46
C PRO A 65 43.51 -12.37 17.31
N ALA A 66 43.80 -11.07 17.13
CA ALA A 66 44.86 -10.40 17.89
C ALA A 66 44.41 -10.00 19.30
N THR A 67 43.14 -9.66 19.47
CA THR A 67 42.59 -9.15 20.75
C THR A 67 41.57 -10.09 21.40
N GLY A 68 41.06 -11.09 20.68
CA GLY A 68 39.96 -11.96 21.13
C GLY A 68 38.61 -11.25 21.22
N CYS A 69 38.51 -10.00 20.74
CA CYS A 69 37.31 -9.18 20.85
C CYS A 69 36.28 -9.49 19.76
N GLN A 70 35.01 -9.52 20.15
CA GLN A 70 33.87 -9.74 19.26
C GLN A 70 33.36 -8.42 18.69
N TYR A 71 33.11 -8.42 17.39
CA TYR A 71 32.56 -7.31 16.65
C TYR A 71 31.35 -7.76 15.84
N LEU A 72 30.36 -6.89 15.74
CA LEU A 72 29.21 -7.05 14.85
C LEU A 72 29.53 -6.36 13.53
N LYS A 73 29.50 -7.14 12.44
CA LYS A 73 29.74 -6.65 11.09
C LYS A 73 28.41 -6.37 10.42
N PHE A 74 28.20 -5.10 10.10
CA PHE A 74 27.11 -4.61 9.28
C PHE A 74 27.63 -4.24 7.89
N TYR A 75 26.74 -4.15 6.89
CA TYR A 75 27.12 -3.63 5.57
C TYR A 75 27.73 -2.21 5.62
N SER A 76 27.38 -1.43 6.65
CA SER A 76 27.83 -0.05 6.85
C SER A 76 29.11 0.10 7.67
N GLY A 77 29.65 -0.99 8.24
CA GLY A 77 30.82 -0.93 9.10
C GLY A 77 30.84 -1.98 10.19
N VAL A 78 31.82 -1.85 11.09
CA VAL A 78 32.09 -2.80 12.17
C VAL A 78 31.96 -2.09 13.51
N THR A 79 31.18 -2.64 14.43
CA THR A 79 31.03 -2.09 15.79
C THR A 79 31.40 -3.13 16.84
N PRO A 80 32.11 -2.76 17.92
CA PRO A 80 32.42 -3.69 18.99
C PRO A 80 31.14 -4.18 19.67
N ARG A 81 31.09 -5.47 19.98
CA ARG A 81 30.01 -6.03 20.81
C ARG A 81 30.29 -5.63 22.25
N LEU A 82 29.39 -4.88 22.88
CA LEU A 82 29.56 -4.41 24.26
C LEU A 82 28.79 -5.29 25.25
N LEU A 83 29.34 -5.45 26.45
CA LEU A 83 28.62 -5.95 27.63
C LEU A 83 27.65 -4.88 28.16
N PRO A 84 26.73 -5.24 29.08
CA PRO A 84 25.81 -4.28 29.71
C PRO A 84 26.50 -3.12 30.44
N ASP A 85 27.78 -3.28 30.81
CA ASP A 85 28.63 -2.28 31.45
C ASP A 85 29.35 -1.35 30.44
N GLY A 86 29.15 -1.56 29.13
CA GLY A 86 29.77 -0.77 28.07
C GLY A 86 31.19 -1.22 27.69
N THR A 87 31.71 -2.32 28.24
CA THR A 87 33.03 -2.85 27.90
C THR A 87 32.97 -3.76 26.65
N PRO A 88 34.00 -3.80 25.79
CA PRO A 88 34.02 -4.70 24.64
C PRO A 88 34.08 -6.17 25.10
N PHE A 89 33.24 -7.00 24.48
CA PHE A 89 33.16 -8.42 24.73
C PHE A 89 34.35 -9.12 24.09
N CYS A 90 35.38 -9.41 24.89
CA CYS A 90 36.56 -10.13 24.45
C CYS A 90 36.63 -11.48 25.17
N VAL A 91 36.66 -12.56 24.37
CA VAL A 91 36.83 -13.91 24.90
C VAL A 91 38.32 -14.13 25.03
N LYS A 92 38.81 -14.40 26.25
CA LYS A 92 40.18 -14.88 26.41
C LYS A 92 40.29 -16.19 25.63
N GLN A 93 41.21 -16.27 24.68
CA GLN A 93 41.54 -17.54 24.05
C GLN A 93 42.05 -18.46 25.16
N THR A 94 41.23 -19.45 25.52
CA THR A 94 41.72 -20.57 26.32
C THR A 94 42.63 -21.36 25.38
N GLU A 95 43.94 -21.19 25.55
CA GLU A 95 44.94 -22.09 24.97
C GLU A 95 44.55 -23.52 25.35
N SER A 96 44.28 -24.35 24.34
CA SER A 96 44.13 -25.80 24.46
C SER A 96 45.47 -26.49 24.28
#